data_AF-A0A935LLE0-F1
#
_entry.id   AF-A0A935LLE0-F1
#
_cell.length_a   1.000
_cell.length_b   1.000
_cell.length_c   1.000
_cell.angle_alpha   90.00
_cell.angle_beta   90.00
_cell.angle_gamma   90.00
#
_symmetry.space_group_name_H-M   'P 1'
#
loop_
_entity.id
_entity.type
_entity.pdbx_description
1 polymer ?
#
loop_
_entity_poly.entity_id
_entity_poly.type
_entity_poly.pdbx_seq_one_letter_code
_entity_poly.pdbx_strand_id
1 'polypeptide(L)' 'MGKTFWLKRFFRVFVVASALLLLVQVIKGFSIADGARFALLWGLISAAIFTTTGYLRYRRNPACMLPNSKQH' A
#
# COMPACT_ATOMS: atom_id res chain seq x y z
N MET A 1 7.33 15.91 2.18
CA MET A 1 6.37 15.25 1.26
C MET A 1 4.94 15.62 1.66
N GLY A 2 4.16 16.18 0.73
CA GLY A 2 2.78 16.61 0.99
C GLY A 2 1.81 15.43 1.22
N LYS A 3 0.69 15.68 1.93
CA LYS A 3 -0.34 14.68 2.27
C LYS A 3 -0.86 13.92 1.05
N THR A 4 -0.99 14.59 -0.10
CA THR A 4 -1.45 14.04 -1.38
C THR A 4 -0.52 12.94 -1.95
N PHE A 5 0.79 13.02 -1.69
CA PHE A 5 1.75 12.00 -2.15
C PHE A 5 1.52 10.66 -1.44
N TRP A 6 1.33 10.71 -0.12
CA TRP A 6 1.05 9.54 0.70
C TRP A 6 -0.30 8.92 0.35
N LEU A 7 -1.31 9.75 0.05
CA LEU A 7 -2.62 9.26 -0.37
C LEU A 7 -2.58 8.53 -1.72
N LYS A 8 -1.86 9.07 -2.72
CA LYS A 8 -1.65 8.38 -4.00
C LYS A 8 -0.92 7.05 -3.82
N ARG A 9 0.08 7.01 -2.93
CA ARG A 9 0.83 5.78 -2.65
C ARG A 9 -0.01 4.74 -1.93
N PHE A 10 -0.86 5.16 -0.99
CA PHE A 10 -1.85 4.29 -0.35
C PHE A 10 -2.78 3.65 -1.37
N PHE A 11 -3.40 4.43 -2.25
CA PHE A 11 -4.29 3.91 -3.29
C PHE A 11 -3.59 2.95 -4.25
N ARG A 12 -2.36 3.27 -4.65
CA ARG A 12 -1.59 2.41 -5.55
C ARG A 12 -1.26 1.07 -4.91
N VAL A 13 -0.85 1.06 -3.63
CA VAL A 13 -0.59 -0.18 -2.88
C VAL A 13 -1.89 -0.96 -2.65
N PHE A 14 -2.97 -0.27 -2.31
CA PHE A 14 -4.29 -0.87 -2.11
C PHE A 14 -4.74 -1.63 -3.36
N VAL A 15 -4.73 -0.99 -4.53
CA VAL A 15 -5.16 -1.61 -5.80
C VAL A 15 -4.30 -2.84 -6.14
N VAL A 16 -2.98 -2.74 -5.97
CA VAL A 16 -2.06 -3.85 -6.27
C VAL A 16 -2.29 -5.02 -5.31
N ALA A 17 -2.40 -4.74 -4.00
CA ALA A 17 -2.61 -5.77 -2.99
C ALA A 17 -3.98 -6.44 -3.15
N SER A 18 -5.04 -5.67 -3.38
CA SER A 18 -6.38 -6.21 -3.61
C SER A 18 -6.42 -7.06 -4.89
N ALA A 19 -5.79 -6.60 -5.98
CA ALA A 19 -5.75 -7.35 -7.24
C ALA A 19 -5.01 -8.69 -7.08
N LEU A 20 -3.87 -8.71 -6.39
CA LEU A 20 -3.13 -9.94 -6.10
C LEU A 20 -3.95 -10.92 -5.26
N LEU A 21 -4.61 -10.45 -4.21
CA LEU A 21 -5.43 -11.30 -3.34
C LEU A 21 -6.65 -11.87 -4.06
N LEU A 22 -7.30 -11.07 -4.90
CA LEU A 22 -8.42 -11.51 -5.74
C LEU A 22 -7.96 -12.58 -6.74
N LEU A 23 -6.80 -12.36 -7.38
CA LEU A 23 -6.20 -13.33 -8.29
C LEU A 23 -5.95 -14.68 -7.60
N VAL A 24 -5.40 -14.67 -6.38
CA VAL A 24 -5.15 -15.88 -5.59
C VAL A 24 -6.45 -16.63 -5.26
N GLN A 25 -7.55 -15.92 -5.01
CA GLN A 25 -8.84 -16.56 -4.73
C GLN A 25 -9.53 -17.13 -5.94
N VAL A 26 -9.39 -16.47 -7.09
CA VAL A 26 -9.86 -17.00 -8.37
C VAL A 26 -9.11 -18.30 -8.69
N ILE A 27 -7.78 -18.33 -8.48
CA ILE A 27 -6.98 -19.55 -8.65
C ILE A 27 -7.41 -20.65 -7.67
N LYS A 28 -7.77 -20.30 -6.43
CA LYS A 28 -8.27 -21.25 -5.43
C LYS A 28 -9.68 -21.79 -5.73
N GLY A 29 -10.39 -21.27 -6.73
CA GLY A 29 -11.75 -21.69 -7.06
C GLY A 29 -12.80 -21.28 -6.02
N PHE A 30 -12.50 -20.29 -5.17
CA PHE A 30 -13.49 -19.74 -4.23
C PHE A 30 -14.53 -18.87 -4.96
N SER A 31 -15.73 -18.76 -4.39
CA SER A 31 -16.76 -17.84 -4.88
C SER A 31 -16.22 -16.41 -4.96
N ILE A 32 -16.42 -15.75 -6.11
CA ILE A 32 -15.92 -14.40 -6.40
C ILE A 32 -16.41 -13.40 -5.34
N ALA A 33 -17.62 -13.59 -4.80
CA ALA A 33 -18.19 -12.72 -3.77
C ALA A 33 -17.44 -12.79 -2.44
N ASP A 34 -17.10 -13.99 -1.98
CA ASP A 34 -16.34 -14.17 -0.75
C ASP A 34 -14.86 -13.82 -0.94
N GLY A 35 -14.35 -14.07 -2.14
CA GLY A 35 -13.03 -13.63 -2.53
C GLY A 35 -12.89 -12.11 -2.45
N ALA A 36 -13.80 -11.37 -3.11
CA ALA A 36 -13.80 -9.92 -3.10
C ALA A 36 -13.80 -9.33 -1.69
N ARG A 37 -14.61 -9.87 -0.76
CA ARG A 37 -14.64 -9.42 0.64
C ARG A 37 -13.30 -9.59 1.34
N PHE A 38 -12.69 -10.76 1.20
CA PHE A 38 -11.40 -11.04 1.82
C PHE A 38 -10.27 -10.23 1.17
N ALA A 39 -10.25 -10.11 -0.16
CA ALA A 39 -9.27 -9.32 -0.89
C ALA A 39 -9.37 -7.82 -0.54
N LEU A 40 -10.60 -7.31 -0.35
CA LEU A 40 -10.82 -5.93 0.11
C LEU A 40 -10.35 -5.74 1.55
N LEU A 41 -10.74 -6.60 2.49
CA LEU A 41 -10.34 -6.48 3.90
C LEU A 41 -8.82 -6.54 4.05
N TRP A 42 -8.18 -7.56 3.47
CA TRP A 42 -6.73 -7.73 3.55
C TRP A 42 -5.96 -6.73 2.71
N GLY A 43 -6.50 -6.29 1.57
CA GLY A 43 -5.94 -5.20 0.77
C GLY A 43 -5.90 -3.89 1.56
N LEU A 44 -6.97 -3.58 2.31
CA LEU A 44 -7.08 -2.37 3.12
C LEU A 44 -6.11 -2.38 4.30
N ILE A 45 -6.03 -3.51 5.02
CA ILE A 45 -5.07 -3.71 6.12
C ILE A 45 -3.63 -3.59 5.60
N SER A 46 -3.31 -4.26 4.49
CA SER A 46 -1.97 -4.25 3.92
C SER A 46 -1.56 -2.84 3.47
N ALA A 47 -2.45 -2.12 2.78
CA ALA A 47 -2.21 -0.74 2.36
C ALA A 47 -2.01 0.20 3.56
N ALA A 48 -2.78 0.02 4.63
CA ALA A 48 -2.64 0.79 5.86
C ALA A 48 -1.29 0.54 6.54
N ILE A 49 -0.87 -0.72 6.66
CA ILE A 49 0.44 -1.08 7.25
C ILE A 49 1.57 -0.50 6.39
N PHE A 50 1.54 -0.69 5.08
CA PHE A 50 2.62 -0.23 4.18
C PHE A 50 2.75 1.30 4.16
N THR A 51 1.61 2.00 4.18
CA THR A 51 1.58 3.47 4.21
C THR A 51 2.02 4.00 5.57
N THR A 52 1.56 3.40 6.66
CA THR A 52 1.90 3.83 8.03
C THR A 52 3.38 3.55 8.33
N THR A 53 3.90 2.38 7.97
CA THR A 53 5.33 2.05 8.13
C THR A 53 6.20 2.97 7.30
N GLY A 54 5.83 3.25 6.04
CA GLY A 54 6.51 4.23 5.21
C GLY A 54 6.48 5.63 5.83
N TYR A 55 5.34 6.06 6.35
CA TYR A 55 5.17 7.36 7.00
C TYR A 55 5.99 7.47 8.29
N LEU A 56 5.98 6.44 9.14
CA LEU A 56 6.79 6.37 10.36
C LEU A 56 8.29 6.39 10.04
N ARG A 57 8.71 5.69 8.98
CA ARG A 57 10.11 5.69 8.52
C ARG A 57 10.53 7.07 8.00
N TYR A 58 9.68 7.72 7.23
CA TYR A 58 9.88 9.10 6.79
C TYR A 58 9.95 10.09 7.96
N ARG A 59 9.09 9.92 8.98
CA ARG A 59 9.07 10.79 10.17
C ARG A 59 10.31 10.59 11.06
N ARG A 60 10.79 9.34 11.19
CA ARG A 60 11.95 9.02 12.02
C ARG A 60 13.28 9.33 11.34
N ASN A 61 13.39 9.19 10.03
CA ASN A 61 14.61 9.46 9.27
C ASN A 61 14.30 10.16 7.93
N PRO A 62 13.99 11.46 7.95
CA PRO A 62 13.76 12.22 6.72
C PRO A 62 15.05 12.35 5.87
N ALA A 63 16.23 12.30 6.50
CA ALA A 63 17.53 12.47 5.86
C ALA A 63 17.93 11.32 4.91
N CYS A 64 17.48 10.07 5.15
CA CYS A 64 17.81 8.93 4.29
C CYS A 64 16.86 8.75 3.09
N MET A 65 15.80 9.56 3.00
CA MET A 65 14.75 9.39 1.99
C MET A 65 14.71 10.54 0.97
N LEU A 66 15.48 11.60 1.22
CA LEU A 66 15.77 12.65 0.25
C LEU A 66 17.03 12.21 -0.52
N PRO A 67 16.98 12.03 -1.85
CA PRO A 67 18.23 12.00 -2.60
C PRO A 67 18.95 13.33 -2.33
N ASN A 68 20.17 13.25 -1.81
CA ASN A 68 21.05 14.39 -1.58
C ASN A 68 21.18 15.14 -2.91
N SER A 69 20.36 16.18 -3.09
CA SER A 69 20.44 17.06 -4.23
C SER A 69 20.45 18.46 -3.67
N LYS A 70 21.61 19.12 -3.90
CA LYS A 70 21.91 20.55 -3.68
C LYS A 70 22.42 20.92 -2.28
N GLN A 71 23.67 20.54 -1.99
CA GLN A 71 24.61 21.49 -1.39
C GLN A 71 25.33 22.19 -2.55
N HIS A 72 24.90 23.39 -2.91
CA HIS A 72 25.70 24.35 -3.67
C HIS A 72 25.27 25.76 -3.32
#